data_AF-A0A7C1QYY5-F1
#
_entry.id   AF-A0A7C1QYY5-F1
#
_cell.length_a   1.000
_cell.length_b   1.000
_cell.length_c   1.000
_cell.angle_alpha   90.00
_cell.angle_beta   90.00
_cell.angle_gamma   90.00
#
_symmetry.space_group_name_H-M   'P 1'
#
loop_
_entity.id
_entity.type
_entity.pdbx_description
1 polymer ?
#
loop_
_entity_poly.entity_id
_entity_poly.type
_entity_poly.pdbx_seq_one_letter_code
_entity_poly.pdbx_strand_id
1 'polypeptide(L)'
;VELGKRDNTIIATFGDMIRVPASNISLAELKAKGADIRIVYGPNDAVKLAKEFPDKEVIFFAIGFETTAPLVGYELQSKPPSNFSVICALKLIPAALELLISQSQLQIDGFISPGHVSTIIGLKPYEIFSQGYRIPNVISGFEPNDVLLTILMLINQVREKKYDTINEYSRVVKPAGNLIAQKIIEEVFQSVSSPWRGIGRILDGGLVIKKEYEEFDADKKFDIKIEKSQDIPPGCSCHLIMVGKLNPNDCKLFREECTPVNPIGPCMVSQEGTCNIFYKYHGDSYP
;
A
#
# COMPACT_ATOMS: atom_id res chain seq x y z
N VAL A 1 3.03 10.65 -14.21
CA VAL A 1 2.35 11.55 -15.18
C VAL A 1 3.30 11.98 -16.28
N GLU A 2 4.44 12.63 -15.98
CA GLU A 2 5.37 13.12 -17.02
C GLU A 2 5.88 12.03 -17.97
N LEU A 3 6.24 10.85 -17.44
CA LEU A 3 6.64 9.73 -18.30
C LEU A 3 5.53 9.32 -19.28
N GLY A 4 4.29 9.21 -18.81
CA GLY A 4 3.16 8.81 -19.66
C GLY A 4 2.76 9.84 -20.72
N LYS A 5 3.32 11.06 -20.69
CA LYS A 5 3.16 12.03 -21.79
C LYS A 5 4.10 11.76 -22.96
N ARG A 6 5.09 10.89 -22.81
CA ARG A 6 6.05 10.54 -23.86
C ARG A 6 5.43 9.54 -24.82
N ASP A 7 5.53 9.81 -26.11
CA ASP A 7 4.91 8.98 -27.18
C ASP A 7 5.42 7.53 -27.21
N ASN A 8 6.62 7.28 -26.72
CA ASN A 8 7.25 5.95 -26.71
C ASN A 8 7.07 5.20 -25.39
N THR A 9 6.17 5.62 -24.51
CA THR A 9 5.97 4.96 -23.20
C THR A 9 4.61 4.31 -23.07
N ILE A 10 4.55 3.22 -22.30
CA ILE A 10 3.33 2.58 -21.81
C ILE A 10 3.41 2.57 -20.29
N ILE A 11 2.45 3.19 -19.62
CA ILE A 11 2.35 3.11 -18.15
C ILE A 11 1.42 1.95 -17.80
N ALA A 12 1.95 0.94 -17.13
CA ALA A 12 1.18 -0.17 -16.56
C ALA A 12 0.87 0.11 -15.08
N THR A 13 -0.39 -0.02 -14.67
CA THR A 13 -0.82 0.26 -13.30
C THR A 13 -2.01 -0.60 -12.87
N PHE A 14 -2.23 -0.74 -11.57
CA PHE A 14 -3.44 -1.39 -11.05
C PHE A 14 -4.69 -0.53 -11.30
N GLY A 15 -5.85 -1.19 -11.39
CA GLY A 15 -7.09 -0.53 -11.79
C GLY A 15 -7.61 0.53 -10.81
N ASP A 16 -7.29 0.39 -9.52
CA ASP A 16 -7.65 1.38 -8.51
C ASP A 16 -6.75 2.63 -8.60
N MET A 17 -5.46 2.47 -8.87
CA MET A 17 -4.52 3.57 -8.99
C MET A 17 -4.75 4.50 -10.17
N ILE A 18 -5.41 4.02 -11.24
CA ILE A 18 -5.58 4.84 -12.45
C ILE A 18 -6.36 6.14 -12.17
N ARG A 19 -7.30 6.10 -11.22
CA ARG A 19 -8.15 7.25 -10.86
C ARG A 19 -7.62 8.06 -9.68
N VAL A 20 -6.51 7.64 -9.06
CA VAL A 20 -5.99 8.37 -7.91
C VAL A 20 -5.49 9.74 -8.38
N PRO A 21 -6.02 10.84 -7.80
CA PRO A 21 -5.60 12.17 -8.19
C PRO A 21 -4.16 12.41 -7.75
N ALA A 22 -3.30 12.77 -8.70
CA ALA A 22 -1.98 13.34 -8.43
C ALA A 22 -2.10 14.87 -8.27
N SER A 23 -0.98 15.60 -8.26
CA SER A 23 -0.99 17.07 -8.09
C SER A 23 -1.77 17.82 -9.19
N ASN A 24 -1.79 17.28 -10.42
CA ASN A 24 -2.33 17.98 -11.59
C ASN A 24 -3.49 17.22 -12.24
N ILE A 25 -3.27 15.95 -12.61
CA ILE A 25 -4.24 15.06 -13.26
C ILE A 25 -4.00 13.62 -12.81
N SER A 26 -5.04 12.79 -12.86
CA SER A 26 -4.98 11.34 -12.70
C SER A 26 -4.42 10.64 -13.95
N LEU A 27 -4.05 9.36 -13.84
CA LEU A 27 -3.69 8.55 -15.00
C LEU A 27 -4.88 8.28 -15.93
N ALA A 28 -6.10 8.25 -15.39
CA ALA A 28 -7.33 8.12 -16.18
C ALA A 28 -7.55 9.35 -17.07
N GLU A 29 -7.36 10.55 -16.54
CA GLU A 29 -7.41 11.79 -17.32
C GLU A 29 -6.27 11.87 -18.34
N LEU A 30 -5.06 11.43 -17.96
CA LEU A 30 -3.93 11.36 -18.89
C LEU A 30 -4.21 10.40 -20.06
N LYS A 31 -4.83 9.24 -19.79
CA LYS A 31 -5.31 8.30 -20.82
C LYS A 31 -6.35 8.94 -21.73
N ALA A 32 -7.31 9.69 -21.17
CA ALA A 32 -8.32 10.41 -21.95
C ALA A 32 -7.70 11.48 -22.88
N LYS A 33 -6.50 11.97 -22.56
CA LYS A 33 -5.70 12.88 -23.40
C LYS A 33 -4.81 12.17 -24.42
N GLY A 34 -4.93 10.84 -24.58
CA GLY A 34 -4.24 10.06 -25.60
C GLY A 34 -2.99 9.31 -25.14
N ALA A 35 -2.61 9.39 -23.86
CA ALA A 35 -1.50 8.62 -23.32
C ALA A 35 -1.79 7.11 -23.28
N ASP A 36 -0.77 6.28 -23.51
CA ASP A 36 -0.91 4.83 -23.41
C ASP A 36 -0.80 4.35 -21.94
N ILE A 37 -1.96 4.24 -21.30
CA ILE A 37 -2.09 3.73 -19.92
C ILE A 37 -2.85 2.39 -19.93
N ARG A 38 -2.20 1.33 -19.45
CA ARG A 38 -2.72 -0.04 -19.41
C ARG A 38 -2.99 -0.46 -17.96
N ILE A 39 -4.19 -1.00 -17.73
CA ILE A 39 -4.54 -1.61 -16.44
C ILE A 39 -4.04 -3.04 -16.46
N VAL A 40 -3.34 -3.45 -15.41
CA VAL A 40 -2.80 -4.80 -15.23
C VAL A 40 -3.22 -5.38 -13.88
N TYR A 41 -3.21 -6.71 -13.76
CA TYR A 41 -3.52 -7.39 -12.50
C TYR A 41 -2.28 -7.74 -11.68
N GLY A 42 -1.08 -7.60 -12.27
CA GLY A 42 0.18 -7.85 -11.59
C GLY A 42 1.38 -7.51 -12.48
N PRO A 43 2.60 -7.62 -11.93
CA PRO A 43 3.82 -7.27 -12.65
C PRO A 43 4.07 -8.18 -13.86
N ASN A 44 3.63 -9.44 -13.82
CA ASN A 44 3.74 -10.37 -14.95
C ASN A 44 3.04 -9.86 -16.23
N ASP A 45 1.88 -9.22 -16.09
CA ASP A 45 1.16 -8.65 -17.24
C ASP A 45 1.91 -7.44 -17.81
N ALA A 46 2.56 -6.64 -16.96
CA ALA A 46 3.40 -5.54 -17.42
C ALA A 46 4.67 -6.07 -18.15
N VAL A 47 5.24 -7.18 -17.69
CA VAL A 47 6.33 -7.87 -18.42
C VAL A 47 5.85 -8.43 -19.76
N LYS A 48 4.61 -8.96 -19.86
CA LYS A 48 4.03 -9.37 -21.15
C LYS A 48 3.89 -8.18 -22.10
N LEU A 49 3.44 -7.03 -21.62
CA LEU A 49 3.38 -5.79 -22.42
C LEU A 49 4.77 -5.41 -22.95
N ALA A 50 5.82 -5.52 -22.13
CA ALA A 50 7.19 -5.22 -22.58
C ALA A 50 7.65 -6.15 -23.72
N LYS A 51 7.24 -7.42 -23.69
CA LYS A 51 7.52 -8.39 -24.77
C LYS A 51 6.71 -8.11 -26.04
N GLU A 52 5.46 -7.68 -25.89
CA GLU A 52 4.56 -7.38 -27.01
C GLU A 52 4.94 -6.09 -27.75
N PHE A 53 5.44 -5.09 -27.01
CA PHE A 53 5.80 -3.76 -27.53
C PHE A 53 7.29 -3.48 -27.35
N PRO A 54 8.19 -4.16 -28.10
CA PRO A 54 9.63 -4.02 -27.94
C PRO A 54 10.17 -2.60 -28.22
N ASP A 55 9.45 -1.82 -29.04
CA ASP A 55 9.80 -0.45 -29.40
C ASP A 55 9.29 0.61 -28.41
N LYS A 56 8.62 0.18 -27.32
CA LYS A 56 8.05 1.05 -26.29
C LYS A 56 8.69 0.78 -24.93
N GLU A 57 8.89 1.84 -24.16
CA GLU A 57 9.28 1.78 -22.75
C GLU A 57 8.06 1.45 -21.89
N VAL A 58 8.02 0.25 -21.32
CA VAL A 58 6.95 -0.21 -20.44
C VAL A 58 7.34 0.03 -18.99
N ILE A 59 6.61 0.94 -18.34
CA ILE A 59 6.89 1.38 -16.97
C ILE A 59 5.75 0.91 -16.07
N PHE A 60 6.04 -0.03 -15.18
CA PHE A 60 5.08 -0.53 -14.20
C PHE A 60 5.12 0.30 -12.92
N PHE A 61 3.97 0.83 -12.51
CA PHE A 61 3.86 1.54 -11.24
C PHE A 61 3.55 0.55 -10.11
N ALA A 62 4.60 0.08 -9.45
CA ALA A 62 4.50 -0.91 -8.37
C ALA A 62 4.11 -0.24 -7.06
N ILE A 63 2.83 -0.36 -6.71
CA ILE A 63 2.30 -0.01 -5.39
C ILE A 63 1.89 -1.27 -4.64
N GLY A 64 1.84 -1.18 -3.32
CA GLY A 64 1.38 -2.26 -2.45
C GLY A 64 2.30 -2.45 -1.25
N PHE A 65 2.01 -3.51 -0.51
CA PHE A 65 2.72 -3.88 0.70
C PHE A 65 3.59 -5.11 0.47
N GLU A 66 3.94 -5.82 1.55
CA GLU A 66 4.74 -7.04 1.51
C GLU A 66 4.10 -8.17 0.70
N THR A 67 2.78 -8.11 0.46
CA THR A 67 2.05 -9.04 -0.41
C THR A 67 2.39 -8.87 -1.89
N THR A 68 2.69 -7.64 -2.33
CA THR A 68 2.99 -7.32 -3.74
C THR A 68 4.50 -7.35 -4.02
N ALA A 69 5.32 -6.97 -3.04
CA ALA A 69 6.77 -6.91 -3.17
C ALA A 69 7.43 -8.18 -3.76
N PRO A 70 7.12 -9.41 -3.32
CA PRO A 70 7.79 -10.60 -3.85
C PRO A 70 7.39 -10.89 -5.30
N LEU A 71 6.19 -10.49 -5.74
CA LEU A 71 5.76 -10.65 -7.13
C LEU A 71 6.58 -9.75 -8.06
N VAL A 72 6.82 -8.50 -7.64
CA VAL A 72 7.67 -7.57 -8.39
C VAL A 72 9.11 -8.05 -8.37
N GLY A 73 9.62 -8.46 -7.21
CA GLY A 73 10.98 -8.97 -7.07
C GLY A 73 11.24 -10.19 -7.96
N TYR A 74 10.30 -11.13 -8.02
CA TYR A 74 10.42 -12.31 -8.87
C TYR A 74 10.56 -11.97 -10.35
N GLU A 75 9.77 -11.02 -10.85
CA GLU A 75 9.88 -10.58 -12.24
C GLU A 75 11.24 -9.95 -12.51
N LEU A 76 11.77 -9.12 -11.61
CA LEU A 76 13.12 -8.52 -11.74
C LEU A 76 14.24 -9.58 -11.72
N GLN A 77 14.15 -10.58 -10.84
CA GLN A 77 15.09 -11.72 -10.80
C GLN A 77 15.09 -12.53 -12.11
N SER A 78 13.94 -12.59 -12.77
CA SER A 78 13.77 -13.30 -14.03
C SER A 78 14.33 -12.55 -15.24
N LYS A 79 14.92 -11.36 -15.03
CA LYS A 79 15.55 -10.51 -16.05
C LYS A 79 14.59 -10.24 -17.22
N PRO A 80 13.56 -9.42 -17.00
CA PRO A 80 12.58 -9.08 -18.02
C PRO A 80 13.26 -8.30 -19.17
N PRO A 81 12.55 -8.09 -20.30
CA PRO A 81 13.06 -7.28 -21.40
C PRO A 81 13.60 -5.91 -20.94
N SER A 82 14.64 -5.39 -21.58
CA SER A 82 15.32 -4.15 -21.18
C SER A 82 14.47 -2.89 -21.30
N ASN A 83 13.36 -2.95 -22.03
CA ASN A 83 12.35 -1.91 -22.13
C ASN A 83 11.32 -1.96 -20.97
N PHE A 84 11.44 -2.90 -20.04
CA PHE A 84 10.66 -2.94 -18.81
C PHE A 84 11.36 -2.18 -17.68
N SER A 85 10.60 -1.40 -16.92
CA SER A 85 11.09 -0.72 -15.71
C SER A 85 9.98 -0.54 -14.69
N VAL A 86 10.35 -0.30 -13.44
CA VAL A 86 9.44 -0.21 -12.30
C VAL A 86 9.63 1.11 -11.58
N ILE A 87 8.54 1.85 -11.39
CA ILE A 87 8.47 2.90 -10.37
C ILE A 87 8.13 2.20 -9.06
N CYS A 88 9.10 2.11 -8.14
CA CYS A 88 8.95 1.37 -6.89
C CYS A 88 8.33 2.26 -5.80
N ALA A 89 7.05 2.05 -5.50
CA ALA A 89 6.33 2.71 -4.42
C ALA A 89 5.81 1.72 -3.37
N LEU A 90 6.49 0.58 -3.24
CA LEU A 90 6.18 -0.47 -2.26
C LEU A 90 6.45 -0.01 -0.83
N LYS A 91 5.56 -0.41 0.08
CA LYS A 91 5.49 0.05 1.47
C LYS A 91 5.58 -1.11 2.46
N LEU A 92 6.00 -0.81 3.69
CA LEU A 92 6.14 -1.79 4.77
C LEU A 92 5.20 -1.48 5.93
N ILE A 93 4.35 -2.43 6.28
CA ILE A 93 3.29 -2.26 7.29
C ILE A 93 3.82 -2.13 8.71
N PRO A 94 4.77 -2.98 9.20
CA PRO A 94 5.25 -2.87 10.57
C PRO A 94 5.78 -1.47 10.91
N ALA A 95 6.52 -0.83 10.00
CA ALA A 95 7.00 0.53 10.17
C ALA A 95 5.87 1.57 10.30
N ALA A 96 4.77 1.39 9.55
CA ALA A 96 3.60 2.25 9.67
C ALA A 96 2.88 2.05 11.02
N LEU A 97 2.73 0.81 11.49
CA LEU A 97 2.15 0.52 12.80
C LEU A 97 2.98 1.14 13.93
N GLU A 98 4.31 1.04 13.85
CA GLU A 98 5.22 1.65 14.82
C GLU A 98 5.07 3.18 14.87
N LEU A 99 4.92 3.84 13.71
CA LEU A 99 4.62 5.27 13.67
C LEU A 99 3.31 5.58 14.40
N LEU A 100 2.25 4.80 14.23
CA LEU A 100 0.96 5.06 14.90
C LEU A 100 1.11 5.00 16.43
N ILE A 101 1.91 4.07 16.96
CA ILE A 101 2.19 3.99 18.40
C ILE A 101 2.89 5.25 18.90
N SER A 102 3.82 5.81 18.11
CA SER A 102 4.53 7.04 18.49
C SER A 102 3.61 8.26 18.58
N GLN A 103 2.39 8.19 18.04
CA GLN A 103 1.41 9.26 18.12
C GLN A 103 0.54 9.11 19.38
N SER A 104 0.94 9.76 20.46
CA SER A 104 0.26 9.73 21.76
C SER A 104 -1.25 10.05 21.74
N GLN A 105 -1.73 10.74 20.70
CA GLN A 105 -3.15 11.09 20.53
C GLN A 105 -4.04 9.93 20.07
N LEU A 106 -3.49 8.83 19.56
CA LEU A 106 -4.28 7.75 18.96
C LEU A 106 -4.83 6.73 19.97
N GLN A 107 -4.36 6.74 21.23
CA GLN A 107 -4.83 5.86 22.32
C GLN A 107 -5.06 4.40 21.86
N ILE A 108 -4.04 3.79 21.25
CA ILE A 108 -4.12 2.43 20.73
C ILE A 108 -3.79 1.41 21.82
N ASP A 109 -4.79 0.63 22.22
CA ASP A 109 -4.64 -0.45 23.21
C ASP A 109 -4.28 -1.81 22.62
N GLY A 110 -4.30 -1.94 21.28
CA GLY A 110 -4.01 -3.19 20.60
C GLY A 110 -4.15 -3.10 19.08
N PHE A 111 -3.54 -4.05 18.38
CA PHE A 111 -3.58 -4.11 16.92
C PHE A 111 -4.24 -5.38 16.40
N ILE A 112 -5.08 -5.20 15.38
CA ILE A 112 -5.48 -6.26 14.46
C ILE A 112 -4.50 -6.21 13.30
N SER A 113 -3.51 -7.11 13.29
CA SER A 113 -2.49 -7.15 12.24
C SER A 113 -3.01 -7.84 10.98
N PRO A 114 -2.62 -7.34 9.79
CA PRO A 114 -3.15 -7.83 8.52
C PRO A 114 -2.71 -9.26 8.22
N GLY A 115 -3.69 -10.15 8.02
CA GLY A 115 -3.47 -11.56 7.73
C GLY A 115 -2.60 -11.81 6.49
N HIS A 116 -2.96 -11.22 5.35
CA HIS A 116 -2.24 -11.44 4.08
C HIS A 116 -0.78 -10.98 4.14
N VAL A 117 -0.49 -9.81 4.71
CA VAL A 117 0.89 -9.35 4.92
C VAL A 117 1.65 -10.32 5.82
N SER A 118 1.02 -10.79 6.89
CA SER A 118 1.58 -11.77 7.81
C SER A 118 1.87 -13.13 7.17
N THR A 119 1.17 -13.51 6.08
CA THR A 119 1.53 -14.71 5.33
C THR A 119 2.92 -14.61 4.71
N ILE A 120 3.35 -13.39 4.39
CA ILE A 120 4.66 -13.13 3.82
C ILE A 120 5.69 -13.02 4.94
N ILE A 121 5.47 -12.12 5.90
CA ILE A 121 6.51 -11.74 6.87
C ILE A 121 6.50 -12.53 8.19
N GLY A 122 5.45 -13.34 8.43
CA GLY A 122 5.28 -14.11 9.65
C GLY A 122 4.97 -13.23 10.87
N LEU A 123 5.26 -13.75 12.05
CA LEU A 123 4.93 -13.11 13.33
C LEU A 123 6.03 -12.17 13.82
N LYS A 124 7.29 -12.51 13.54
CA LYS A 124 8.47 -11.88 14.12
C LYS A 124 8.48 -10.35 14.00
N PRO A 125 8.15 -9.73 12.84
CA PRO A 125 8.16 -8.27 12.72
C PRO A 125 7.16 -7.56 13.63
N TYR A 126 6.11 -8.25 14.10
CA TYR A 126 5.12 -7.69 15.01
C TYR A 126 5.46 -7.89 16.49
N GLU A 127 6.46 -8.72 16.83
CA GLU A 127 6.83 -8.99 18.23
C GLU A 127 7.34 -7.76 18.97
N ILE A 128 7.85 -6.75 18.25
CA ILE A 128 8.30 -5.48 18.84
C ILE A 128 7.16 -4.73 19.55
N PHE A 129 5.92 -4.83 19.05
CA PHE A 129 4.76 -4.18 19.66
C PHE A 129 4.44 -4.78 21.02
N SER A 130 4.46 -6.11 21.07
CA SER A 130 4.26 -6.92 22.25
C SER A 130 5.37 -6.74 23.29
N GLN A 131 6.62 -6.93 22.88
CA GLN A 131 7.78 -6.98 23.77
C GLN A 131 8.34 -5.60 24.13
N GLY A 132 8.42 -4.71 23.14
CA GLY A 132 8.99 -3.37 23.29
C GLY A 132 7.95 -2.35 23.75
N TYR A 133 6.82 -2.27 23.05
CA TYR A 133 5.80 -1.24 23.29
C TYR A 133 4.72 -1.64 24.30
N ARG A 134 4.66 -2.91 24.72
CA ARG A 134 3.59 -3.45 25.58
C ARG A 134 2.20 -3.16 24.99
N ILE A 135 2.04 -3.45 23.70
CA ILE A 135 0.77 -3.38 22.99
C ILE A 135 0.46 -4.77 22.43
N PRO A 136 -0.66 -5.41 22.84
CA PRO A 136 -1.03 -6.71 22.31
C PRO A 136 -1.33 -6.61 20.81
N ASN A 137 -0.93 -7.63 20.06
CA ASN A 137 -1.15 -7.69 18.63
C ASN A 137 -1.68 -9.06 18.23
N VAL A 138 -2.74 -9.09 17.44
CA VAL A 138 -3.34 -10.34 16.97
C VAL A 138 -3.43 -10.31 15.45
N ILE A 139 -2.80 -11.28 14.80
CA ILE A 139 -2.88 -11.46 13.35
C ILE A 139 -4.20 -12.15 13.03
N SER A 140 -5.04 -11.47 12.27
CA SER A 140 -6.41 -11.91 11.97
C SER A 140 -6.58 -12.35 10.52
N GLY A 141 -7.51 -13.27 10.28
CA GLY A 141 -8.07 -13.51 8.97
C GLY A 141 -9.01 -12.38 8.51
N PHE A 142 -9.87 -12.69 7.54
CA PHE A 142 -10.76 -11.69 6.91
C PHE A 142 -12.24 -12.09 6.98
N GLU A 143 -12.55 -13.28 7.51
CA GLU A 143 -13.93 -13.65 7.78
C GLU A 143 -14.45 -12.87 8.98
N PRO A 144 -15.76 -12.56 9.05
CA PRO A 144 -16.33 -11.83 10.18
C PRO A 144 -15.99 -12.48 11.54
N ASN A 145 -15.95 -13.80 11.60
CA ASN A 145 -15.61 -14.54 12.82
C ASN A 145 -14.12 -14.43 13.20
N ASP A 146 -13.22 -14.32 12.23
CA ASP A 146 -11.79 -14.10 12.50
C ASP A 146 -11.61 -12.76 13.21
N VAL A 147 -12.28 -11.72 12.71
CA VAL A 147 -12.25 -10.37 13.26
C VAL A 147 -12.87 -10.32 14.66
N LEU A 148 -14.05 -10.92 14.84
CA LEU A 148 -14.72 -10.97 16.15
C LEU A 148 -13.88 -11.72 17.19
N LEU A 149 -13.30 -12.87 16.82
CA LEU A 149 -12.43 -13.63 17.71
C LEU A 149 -11.17 -12.84 18.06
N THR A 150 -10.58 -12.16 17.07
CA THR A 150 -9.41 -11.29 17.28
C THR A 150 -9.71 -10.16 18.26
N ILE A 151 -10.86 -9.48 18.12
CA ILE A 151 -11.31 -8.45 19.06
C ILE A 151 -11.44 -9.02 20.47
N LEU A 152 -12.08 -10.19 20.62
CA LEU A 152 -12.21 -10.86 21.92
C LEU A 152 -10.83 -11.18 22.54
N MET A 153 -9.88 -11.65 21.75
CA MET A 153 -8.52 -11.95 22.20
C MET A 153 -7.80 -10.68 22.67
N LEU A 154 -7.88 -9.58 21.91
CA LEU A 154 -7.31 -8.30 22.30
C LEU A 154 -7.92 -7.77 23.61
N ILE A 155 -9.25 -7.80 23.75
CA ILE A 155 -9.93 -7.36 24.98
C ILE A 155 -9.47 -8.16 26.19
N ASN A 156 -9.35 -9.49 26.06
CA ASN A 156 -8.86 -10.34 27.14
C ASN A 156 -7.41 -10.01 27.51
N GLN A 157 -6.54 -9.79 26.52
CA GLN A 157 -5.14 -9.41 26.76
C GLN A 157 -5.04 -8.08 27.51
N VAL A 158 -5.78 -7.06 27.08
CA VAL A 158 -5.83 -5.75 27.76
C VAL A 158 -6.33 -5.88 29.21
N ARG A 159 -7.42 -6.62 29.43
CA ARG A 159 -7.97 -6.87 30.77
C ARG A 159 -6.98 -7.58 31.69
N GLU A 160 -6.23 -8.53 31.15
CA GLU A 160 -5.26 -9.35 31.89
C GLU A 160 -3.84 -8.73 31.94
N LYS A 161 -3.64 -7.56 31.33
CA LYS A 161 -2.33 -6.90 31.17
C LYS A 161 -1.29 -7.81 30.50
N LYS A 162 -1.72 -8.56 29.48
CA LYS A 162 -0.89 -9.35 28.59
C LYS A 162 -0.67 -8.60 27.27
N TYR A 163 0.47 -8.86 26.65
CA TYR A 163 0.94 -8.13 25.47
C TYR A 163 1.60 -9.11 24.51
N ASP A 164 0.90 -10.18 24.16
CA ASP A 164 1.41 -11.24 23.31
C ASP A 164 1.07 -10.97 21.84
N THR A 165 1.97 -11.37 20.95
CA THR A 165 1.69 -11.47 19.51
C THR A 165 1.04 -12.80 19.23
N ILE A 166 -0.26 -12.81 18.94
CA ILE A 166 -1.03 -14.05 18.72
C ILE A 166 -1.37 -14.21 17.24
N ASN A 167 -1.26 -15.44 16.74
CA ASN A 167 -1.67 -15.81 15.40
C ASN A 167 -3.04 -16.50 15.43
N GLU A 168 -4.11 -15.72 15.29
CA GLU A 168 -5.46 -16.25 15.12
C GLU A 168 -5.59 -16.89 13.73
N TYR A 169 -4.97 -16.30 12.71
CA TYR A 169 -5.01 -16.79 11.32
C TYR A 169 -4.05 -17.96 11.01
N SER A 170 -3.84 -18.86 11.99
CA SER A 170 -2.89 -19.97 11.94
C SER A 170 -3.12 -20.98 10.80
N ARG A 171 -4.34 -21.05 10.27
CA ARG A 171 -4.68 -21.86 9.10
C ARG A 171 -4.00 -21.43 7.80
N VAL A 172 -3.50 -20.19 7.75
CA VAL A 172 -2.86 -19.61 6.56
C VAL A 172 -1.48 -19.02 6.89
N VAL A 173 -1.35 -18.34 8.04
CA VAL A 173 -0.09 -17.69 8.45
C VAL A 173 0.80 -18.67 9.21
N LYS A 174 2.01 -18.92 8.68
CA LYS A 174 3.06 -19.65 9.38
C LYS A 174 3.84 -18.69 10.31
N PRO A 175 4.34 -19.14 11.48
CA PRO A 175 5.15 -18.32 12.38
C PRO A 175 6.32 -17.61 11.68
N ALA A 176 7.04 -18.34 10.82
CA ALA A 176 8.16 -17.83 10.04
C ALA A 176 7.76 -17.06 8.77
N GLY A 177 6.47 -17.01 8.44
CA GLY A 177 5.98 -16.46 7.16
C GLY A 177 6.37 -17.32 5.97
N ASN A 178 6.48 -16.68 4.81
CA ASN A 178 6.94 -17.29 3.56
C ASN A 178 8.41 -16.95 3.31
N LEU A 179 9.29 -17.87 3.70
CA LEU A 179 10.74 -17.69 3.59
C LEU A 179 11.22 -17.48 2.14
N ILE A 180 10.53 -18.06 1.14
CA ILE A 180 10.89 -17.86 -0.27
C ILE A 180 10.58 -16.43 -0.68
N ALA A 181 9.39 -15.93 -0.34
CA ALA A 181 9.01 -14.55 -0.63
C ALA A 181 9.90 -13.53 0.09
N GLN A 182 10.21 -13.78 1.37
CA GLN A 182 11.13 -12.92 2.14
C GLN A 182 12.50 -12.85 1.49
N LYS A 183 13.07 -13.99 1.07
CA LYS A 183 14.35 -14.04 0.37
C LYS A 183 14.34 -13.22 -0.92
N ILE A 184 13.27 -13.30 -1.72
CA ILE A 184 13.12 -12.48 -2.93
C ILE A 184 13.12 -10.99 -2.57
N ILE A 185 12.39 -10.60 -1.52
CA ILE A 185 12.34 -9.21 -1.08
C ILE A 185 13.73 -8.73 -0.66
N GLU A 186 14.42 -9.52 0.17
CA GLU A 186 15.77 -9.23 0.67
C GLU A 186 16.81 -9.16 -0.45
N GLU A 187 16.70 -9.98 -1.49
CA GLU A 187 17.64 -10.00 -2.61
C GLU A 187 17.45 -8.80 -3.55
N VAL A 188 16.21 -8.38 -3.80
CA VAL A 188 15.90 -7.37 -4.83
C VAL A 188 15.76 -5.97 -4.26
N PHE A 189 15.29 -5.83 -3.02
CA PHE A 189 14.94 -4.55 -2.43
C PHE A 189 15.74 -4.25 -1.16
N GLN A 190 15.91 -2.96 -0.88
CA GLN A 190 16.39 -2.48 0.41
C GLN A 190 15.32 -1.60 1.06
N SER A 191 15.17 -1.73 2.37
CA SER A 191 14.31 -0.84 3.14
C SER A 191 14.93 0.55 3.23
N VAL A 192 14.08 1.57 3.09
CA VAL A 192 14.46 2.97 3.25
C VAL A 192 13.34 3.74 3.92
N SER A 193 13.69 4.86 4.54
CA SER A 193 12.66 5.82 4.92
C SER A 193 11.96 6.35 3.66
N SER A 194 10.64 6.32 3.63
CA SER A 194 9.87 6.65 2.42
C SER A 194 8.66 7.52 2.73
N PRO A 195 8.22 8.38 1.80
CA PRO A 195 7.03 9.20 1.99
C PRO A 195 5.76 8.35 1.89
N TRP A 196 4.84 8.54 2.83
CA TRP A 196 3.48 8.01 2.83
C TRP A 196 2.52 9.17 2.69
N ARG A 197 1.72 9.14 1.61
CA ARG A 197 0.84 10.24 1.22
C ARG A 197 -0.02 10.69 2.40
N GLY A 198 0.12 11.95 2.81
CA GLY A 198 -0.66 12.55 3.89
C GLY A 198 -0.26 12.17 5.31
N ILE A 199 0.65 11.20 5.49
CA ILE A 199 1.18 10.82 6.80
C ILE A 199 2.55 11.46 7.03
N GLY A 200 3.38 11.50 5.99
CA GLY A 200 4.74 12.01 6.04
C GLY A 200 5.78 10.93 5.76
N ARG A 201 7.03 11.16 6.12
CA ARG A 201 8.13 10.23 5.85
C ARG A 201 8.27 9.24 7.02
N ILE A 202 8.11 7.96 6.72
CA ILE A 202 8.17 6.86 7.71
C ILE A 202 9.54 6.20 7.60
N LEU A 203 10.27 6.09 8.72
CA LEU A 203 11.54 5.37 8.81
C LEU A 203 11.30 3.90 8.44
N ASP A 204 12.14 3.36 7.54
CA ASP A 204 12.02 1.99 7.02
C ASP A 204 10.62 1.63 6.52
N GLY A 205 9.85 2.63 6.08
CA GLY A 205 8.46 2.47 5.68
C GLY A 205 8.26 2.11 4.22
N GLY A 206 9.32 1.90 3.44
CA GLY A 206 9.17 1.47 2.05
C GLY A 206 10.43 0.84 1.48
N LEU A 207 10.32 0.40 0.24
CA LEU A 207 11.36 -0.34 -0.47
C LEU A 207 11.86 0.46 -1.67
N VAL A 208 13.16 0.33 -1.96
CA VAL A 208 13.75 0.73 -3.24
C VAL A 208 14.51 -0.44 -3.84
N ILE A 209 14.62 -0.43 -5.17
CA ILE A 209 15.33 -1.48 -5.92
C ILE A 209 16.83 -1.37 -5.61
N LYS A 210 17.47 -2.50 -5.34
CA LYS A 210 18.92 -2.54 -5.08
C LYS A 210 19.73 -2.31 -6.35
N LYS A 211 21.00 -1.94 -6.16
CA LYS A 211 21.93 -1.61 -7.24
C LYS A 211 22.07 -2.74 -8.27
N GLU A 212 22.04 -3.99 -7.84
CA GLU A 212 22.15 -5.16 -8.71
C GLU A 212 21.02 -5.27 -9.74
N TYR A 213 19.90 -4.57 -9.51
CA TYR A 213 18.72 -4.53 -10.37
C TYR A 213 18.42 -3.09 -10.87
N GLU A 214 19.39 -2.17 -10.79
CA GLU A 214 19.18 -0.74 -11.09
C GLU A 214 18.74 -0.47 -12.54
N GLU A 215 19.04 -1.39 -13.47
CA GLU A 215 18.61 -1.32 -14.86
C GLU A 215 17.07 -1.33 -15.02
N PHE A 216 16.35 -1.88 -14.02
CA PHE A 216 14.89 -1.92 -13.98
C PHE A 216 14.28 -0.82 -13.13
N ASP A 217 15.08 0.02 -12.46
CA ASP A 217 14.58 1.13 -11.67
C ASP A 217 14.23 2.32 -12.58
N ALA A 218 12.94 2.64 -12.69
CA ALA A 218 12.46 3.72 -13.54
C ALA A 218 12.93 5.11 -13.06
N ASP A 219 13.06 5.32 -11.73
CA ASP A 219 13.54 6.58 -11.19
C ASP A 219 14.98 6.85 -11.65
N LYS A 220 15.81 5.79 -11.70
CA LYS A 220 17.19 5.85 -12.20
C LYS A 220 17.25 5.94 -13.72
N LYS A 221 16.54 5.06 -14.43
CA LYS A 221 16.55 4.98 -15.90
C LYS A 221 16.13 6.28 -16.57
N PHE A 222 15.19 7.02 -15.98
CA PHE A 222 14.63 8.23 -16.58
C PHE A 222 14.99 9.54 -15.86
N ASP A 223 15.90 9.52 -14.88
CA ASP A 223 16.27 10.67 -14.04
C ASP A 223 15.04 11.44 -13.53
N ILE A 224 14.11 10.72 -12.89
CA ILE A 224 12.82 11.30 -12.46
C ILE A 224 13.06 12.30 -11.34
N LYS A 225 12.67 13.57 -11.58
CA LYS A 225 12.71 14.65 -10.60
C LYS A 225 11.30 15.08 -10.23
N ILE A 226 10.97 14.98 -8.94
CA ILE A 226 9.68 15.42 -8.40
C ILE A 226 9.88 16.81 -7.78
N GLU A 227 9.36 17.85 -8.43
CA GLU A 227 9.56 19.23 -7.96
C GLU A 227 8.63 19.61 -6.80
N LYS A 228 7.31 19.42 -6.97
CA LYS A 228 6.28 19.74 -5.97
C LYS A 228 5.14 18.72 -6.03
N SER A 229 4.91 18.01 -4.94
CA SER A 229 3.76 17.12 -4.77
C SER A 229 2.71 17.74 -3.86
N GLN A 230 1.44 17.59 -4.22
CA GLN A 230 0.35 17.79 -3.28
C GLN A 230 -0.07 16.44 -2.73
N ASP A 231 0.14 16.24 -1.43
CA ASP A 231 -0.24 15.00 -0.76
C ASP A 231 -1.76 14.93 -0.55
N ILE A 232 -2.32 15.96 0.08
CA ILE A 232 -3.73 16.02 0.45
C ILE A 232 -4.41 17.17 -0.30
N PRO A 233 -5.46 16.87 -1.09
CA PRO A 233 -6.28 17.90 -1.72
C PRO A 233 -6.96 18.80 -0.68
N PRO A 234 -7.18 20.10 -0.97
CA PRO A 234 -7.83 21.02 -0.03
C PRO A 234 -9.18 20.48 0.47
N GLY A 235 -9.43 20.62 1.77
CA GLY A 235 -10.65 20.13 2.42
C GLY A 235 -10.71 18.62 2.68
N CYS A 236 -9.79 17.83 2.12
CA CYS A 236 -9.80 16.38 2.27
C CYS A 236 -9.19 15.92 3.61
N SER A 237 -9.93 15.12 4.38
CA SER A 237 -9.47 14.56 5.66
C SER A 237 -8.85 13.16 5.57
N CYS A 238 -8.45 12.70 4.37
CA CYS A 238 -7.92 11.33 4.20
C CYS A 238 -6.74 11.02 5.14
N HIS A 239 -5.84 11.98 5.36
CA HIS A 239 -4.70 11.82 6.28
C HIS A 239 -5.13 11.51 7.72
N LEU A 240 -6.23 12.08 8.20
CA LEU A 240 -6.76 11.82 9.55
C LEU A 240 -7.53 10.50 9.60
N ILE A 241 -8.26 10.17 8.52
CA ILE A 241 -9.01 8.92 8.41
C ILE A 241 -8.04 7.72 8.36
N MET A 242 -6.95 7.82 7.59
CA MET A 242 -5.95 6.75 7.45
C MET A 242 -5.25 6.41 8.77
N VAL A 243 -5.10 7.38 9.68
CA VAL A 243 -4.51 7.16 11.01
C VAL A 243 -5.56 6.91 12.10
N GLY A 244 -6.85 6.80 11.74
CA GLY A 244 -7.94 6.52 12.68
C GLY A 244 -8.36 7.69 13.57
N LYS A 245 -8.01 8.94 13.25
CA LYS A 245 -8.42 10.14 14.01
C LYS A 245 -9.82 10.64 13.67
N LEU A 246 -10.32 10.33 12.48
CA LEU A 246 -11.65 10.72 12.01
C LEU A 246 -12.31 9.57 11.29
N ASN A 247 -13.63 9.47 11.38
CA ASN A 247 -14.41 8.62 10.50
C ASN A 247 -14.69 9.32 9.16
N PRO A 248 -15.02 8.58 8.09
CA PRO A 248 -15.41 9.20 6.83
C PRO A 248 -16.56 10.21 6.96
N ASN A 249 -17.56 9.95 7.81
CA ASN A 249 -18.68 10.87 8.06
C ASN A 249 -18.25 12.22 8.69
N ASP A 250 -17.09 12.27 9.37
CA ASP A 250 -16.56 13.50 9.95
C ASP A 250 -15.88 14.40 8.90
N CYS A 251 -15.64 13.89 7.70
CA CYS A 251 -15.05 14.64 6.60
C CYS A 251 -16.13 15.45 5.88
N LYS A 252 -15.99 16.78 5.86
CA LYS A 252 -16.94 17.71 5.22
C LYS A 252 -17.21 17.45 3.74
N LEU A 253 -16.27 16.79 3.05
CA LEU A 253 -16.42 16.47 1.62
C LEU A 253 -17.08 15.12 1.39
N PHE A 254 -17.14 14.24 2.39
CA PHE A 254 -17.65 12.88 2.22
C PHE A 254 -19.14 12.88 1.90
N ARG A 255 -19.57 12.12 0.89
CA ARG A 255 -20.95 12.05 0.35
C ARG A 255 -21.48 13.32 -0.32
N GLU A 256 -20.90 14.48 0.00
CA GLU A 256 -21.14 15.74 -0.68
C GLU A 256 -20.34 15.81 -1.98
N GLU A 257 -19.23 16.54 -1.98
CA GLU A 257 -18.38 16.73 -3.17
C GLU A 257 -17.56 15.48 -3.52
N CYS A 258 -17.13 14.72 -2.51
CA CYS A 258 -16.30 13.53 -2.65
C CYS A 258 -17.16 12.27 -2.67
N THR A 259 -17.30 11.67 -3.85
CA THR A 259 -18.06 10.44 -4.11
C THR A 259 -17.25 9.46 -4.96
N PRO A 260 -17.65 8.19 -5.12
CA PRO A 260 -16.95 7.26 -6.02
C PRO A 260 -16.93 7.72 -7.48
N VAL A 261 -17.90 8.54 -7.89
CA VAL A 261 -17.97 9.12 -9.25
C VAL A 261 -17.09 10.37 -9.36
N ASN A 262 -17.03 11.19 -8.31
CA ASN A 262 -16.18 12.37 -8.21
C ASN A 262 -15.25 12.28 -6.98
N PRO A 263 -14.20 11.44 -7.01
CA PRO A 263 -13.36 11.23 -5.84
C PRO A 263 -12.36 12.38 -5.66
N ILE A 264 -12.46 13.10 -4.54
CA ILE A 264 -11.49 14.14 -4.19
C ILE A 264 -10.22 13.53 -3.59
N GLY A 265 -10.37 12.62 -2.62
CA GLY A 265 -9.26 12.00 -1.89
C GLY A 265 -8.95 10.57 -2.31
N PRO A 266 -7.72 10.07 -2.09
CA PRO A 266 -7.33 8.71 -2.45
C PRO A 266 -8.16 7.63 -1.74
N CYS A 267 -8.62 7.87 -0.50
CA CYS A 267 -9.46 6.91 0.24
C CYS A 267 -10.85 6.69 -0.38
N MET A 268 -11.31 7.56 -1.28
CA MET A 268 -12.56 7.36 -2.04
C MET A 268 -12.33 6.63 -3.36
N VAL A 269 -11.08 6.61 -3.86
CA VAL A 269 -10.74 5.96 -5.13
C VAL A 269 -10.46 4.47 -4.95
N SER A 270 -9.62 4.12 -3.97
CA SER A 270 -9.17 2.75 -3.79
C SER A 270 -10.31 1.86 -3.31
N GLN A 271 -10.33 0.61 -3.79
CA GLN A 271 -11.26 -0.41 -3.31
C GLN A 271 -10.99 -0.79 -1.84
N GLU A 272 -9.75 -0.60 -1.38
CA GLU A 272 -9.33 -0.79 0.01
C GLU A 272 -9.47 0.50 0.84
N GLY A 273 -9.87 1.62 0.21
CA GLY A 273 -9.98 2.91 0.87
C GLY A 273 -11.18 2.96 1.83
N THR A 274 -10.92 3.34 3.09
CA THR A 274 -11.94 3.43 4.14
C THR A 274 -13.16 4.24 3.72
N CYS A 275 -12.98 5.37 3.02
CA CYS A 275 -14.10 6.18 2.55
C CYS A 275 -14.91 5.46 1.48
N ASN A 276 -14.28 4.79 0.51
CA ASN A 276 -14.99 4.04 -0.52
C ASN A 276 -15.83 2.91 0.10
N ILE A 277 -15.23 2.16 1.05
CA ILE A 277 -15.89 1.08 1.78
C ILE A 277 -17.07 1.61 2.59
N PHE A 278 -16.88 2.70 3.35
CA PHE A 278 -17.96 3.35 4.09
C PHE A 278 -19.07 3.81 3.16
N TYR A 279 -18.75 4.47 2.05
CA TYR A 279 -19.74 4.96 1.09
C TYR A 279 -20.60 3.82 0.53
N LYS A 280 -19.97 2.69 0.22
CA LYS A 280 -20.63 1.53 -0.39
C LYS A 280 -21.59 0.81 0.57
N TYR A 281 -21.23 0.70 1.85
CA TYR A 281 -21.94 -0.19 2.78
C TYR A 281 -22.67 0.51 3.93
N HIS A 282 -22.36 1.77 4.24
CA HIS A 282 -23.04 2.53 5.29
C HIS A 282 -23.89 3.63 4.64
N GLY A 283 -25.21 3.49 4.58
CA GLY A 283 -26.10 4.52 4.01
C GLY A 283 -26.14 5.83 4.80
N ASP A 284 -26.89 6.83 4.32
CA ASP A 284 -26.99 8.17 4.94
C ASP A 284 -27.59 8.16 6.35
N SER A 285 -28.19 7.04 6.77
CA SER A 285 -28.83 6.85 8.08
C SER A 285 -27.92 6.22 9.13
N TYR A 286 -26.63 6.03 8.86
CA TYR A 286 -25.67 5.57 9.88
C TYR A 286 -25.12 6.80 10.60
N PRO A 287 -25.49 7.04 11.87
CA PRO A 287 -25.03 8.21 12.62
C PRO A 287 -23.50 8.21 12.80
#